data_AF-A0A0J9XWC5-F1
#
_entry.id   AF-A0A0J9XWC5-F1
#
_cell.length_a   1.000
_cell.length_b   1.000
_cell.length_c   1.000
_cell.angle_alpha   90.00
_cell.angle_beta   90.00
_cell.angle_gamma   90.00
#
_symmetry.space_group_name_H-M   'P 1'
#
loop_
_entity.id
_entity.type
_entity.pdbx_description
1 polymer ?
#
loop_
_entity_poly.entity_id
_entity_poly.type
_entity_poly.pdbx_seq_one_letter_code
_entity_poly.pdbx_strand_id
1 'polypeptide(L)'
;QGQCGSCYAFATAAALEAYHKQRTGRLLDLSPQNIVDCTENYGCDGGYMVPVFEYATKNGIAMETKYPYVGVQEKCKWQEDIAVVTDNGFNEIEPGDELALKHAVAKRGPVVVGICGSKRSFRFYKDGVYSEGNCDEIDHAVLVVGYGTDRSYGDYWIVKNSWGTDWGKDGYVYMARNRGNMCQIASMASFPI
;
A
#
# COMPACT_ATOMS: atom_id res chain seq x y z
N GLN A 1 7.95 1.01 8.24
CA GLN A 1 9.12 1.16 7.35
C GLN A 1 10.33 1.84 7.98
N GLY A 2 10.21 2.63 9.07
CA GLY A 2 11.39 3.27 9.67
C GLY A 2 12.06 4.28 8.74
N GLN A 3 13.39 4.22 8.60
CA GLN A 3 14.17 5.15 7.77
C GLN A 3 14.40 4.68 6.33
N CYS A 4 13.89 3.51 5.96
CA CYS A 4 14.00 2.95 4.61
C CYS A 4 12.80 3.37 3.76
N GLY A 5 13.04 3.80 2.51
CA GLY A 5 12.05 4.17 1.51
C GLY A 5 11.24 2.99 0.94
N SER A 6 10.90 2.01 1.78
CA SER A 6 10.20 0.79 1.39
C SER A 6 8.68 0.86 1.53
N CYS A 7 8.06 2.04 1.37
CA CYS A 7 6.60 2.20 1.51
C CYS A 7 5.84 1.30 0.53
N TYR A 8 6.34 1.21 -0.71
CA TYR A 8 5.83 0.32 -1.76
C TYR A 8 5.81 -1.15 -1.31
N ALA A 9 6.85 -1.60 -0.62
CA ALA A 9 6.95 -2.97 -0.14
C ALA A 9 5.89 -3.27 0.92
N PHE A 10 5.72 -2.39 1.92
CA PHE A 10 4.70 -2.57 2.96
C PHE A 10 3.28 -2.49 2.40
N ALA A 11 3.02 -1.52 1.52
CA ALA A 11 1.68 -1.30 0.99
C ALA A 11 1.26 -2.47 0.09
N THR A 12 2.16 -2.95 -0.78
CA THR A 12 1.87 -4.09 -1.66
C THR A 12 1.83 -5.42 -0.93
N ALA A 13 2.71 -5.66 0.06
CA ALA A 13 2.60 -6.83 0.94
C ALA A 13 1.20 -6.88 1.56
N ALA A 14 0.74 -5.78 2.15
CA ALA A 14 -0.57 -5.74 2.81
C ALA A 14 -1.77 -5.95 1.86
N ALA A 15 -1.67 -5.55 0.59
CA ALA A 15 -2.67 -5.90 -0.41
C ALA A 15 -2.69 -7.41 -0.71
N LEU A 16 -1.51 -8.03 -0.85
CA LEU A 16 -1.36 -9.48 -1.04
C LEU A 16 -1.83 -10.28 0.18
N GLU A 17 -1.61 -9.79 1.40
CA GLU A 17 -2.14 -10.38 2.64
C GLU A 17 -3.68 -10.41 2.63
N ALA A 18 -4.30 -9.28 2.28
CA ALA A 18 -5.75 -9.16 2.21
C ALA A 18 -6.34 -10.04 1.12
N TYR A 19 -5.70 -10.09 -0.04
CA TYR A 19 -6.05 -10.97 -1.15
C TYR A 19 -5.97 -12.45 -0.74
N HIS A 20 -4.88 -12.86 -0.09
CA HIS A 20 -4.72 -14.22 0.41
C HIS A 20 -5.83 -14.56 1.41
N LYS A 21 -6.12 -13.66 2.36
CA LYS A 21 -7.21 -13.82 3.33
C LYS A 21 -8.56 -14.01 2.67
N GLN A 22 -8.87 -13.27 1.61
CA GLN A 22 -10.14 -13.42 0.89
C GLN A 22 -10.27 -14.79 0.22
N ARG A 23 -9.18 -15.33 -0.32
CA ARG A 23 -9.19 -16.62 -1.03
C ARG A 23 -9.13 -17.84 -0.12
N THR A 24 -8.34 -17.76 0.94
CA THR A 24 -8.04 -18.93 1.80
C THR A 24 -8.72 -18.87 3.16
N GLY A 25 -9.23 -17.71 3.55
CA GLY A 25 -9.72 -17.48 4.91
C GLY A 25 -8.62 -17.32 5.96
N ARG A 26 -7.34 -17.36 5.59
CA ARG A 26 -6.20 -17.18 6.52
C ARG A 26 -5.50 -15.85 6.27
N LEU A 27 -5.28 -15.08 7.33
CA LEU A 27 -4.46 -13.87 7.25
C LEU A 27 -3.03 -14.27 7.61
N LEU A 28 -2.07 -13.81 6.81
CA LEU A 28 -0.66 -14.02 7.03
C LEU A 28 0.03 -12.66 7.03
N ASP A 29 1.11 -12.54 7.79
CA ASP A 29 1.99 -11.39 7.71
C ASP A 29 3.08 -11.71 6.68
N LEU A 30 3.09 -10.94 5.58
CA LEU A 30 4.06 -11.09 4.50
C LEU A 30 5.26 -10.20 4.73
N SER A 31 6.42 -10.64 4.24
CA SER A 31 7.70 -9.97 4.43
C SER A 31 7.89 -8.80 3.48
N PRO A 32 7.93 -7.55 3.96
CA PRO A 32 8.35 -6.42 3.15
C PRO A 32 9.85 -6.50 2.83
N GLN A 33 10.64 -7.18 3.65
CA GLN A 33 12.08 -7.35 3.43
C GLN A 33 12.39 -8.21 2.22
N ASN A 34 11.65 -9.31 2.05
CA ASN A 34 11.73 -10.13 0.85
C ASN A 34 11.48 -9.27 -0.40
N ILE A 35 10.50 -8.35 -0.33
CA ILE A 35 10.21 -7.43 -1.43
C ILE A 35 11.37 -6.45 -1.66
N VAL A 36 11.89 -5.83 -0.60
CA VAL A 36 13.02 -4.87 -0.66
C VAL A 36 14.28 -5.52 -1.26
N ASP A 37 14.56 -6.76 -0.90
CA ASP A 37 15.82 -7.41 -1.30
C ASP A 37 15.74 -8.11 -2.67
N CYS A 38 14.56 -8.59 -3.07
CA CYS A 38 14.42 -9.54 -4.18
C CYS A 38 13.61 -9.04 -5.38
N THR A 39 12.91 -7.91 -5.28
CA THR A 39 12.21 -7.33 -6.44
C THR A 39 13.15 -6.47 -7.27
N GLU A 40 12.88 -6.37 -8.58
CA GLU A 40 13.55 -5.42 -9.47
C GLU A 40 13.03 -3.99 -9.19
N ASN A 41 13.41 -3.47 -8.02
CA ASN A 41 13.09 -2.15 -7.49
C ASN A 41 14.36 -1.48 -6.93
N TYR A 42 14.21 -0.33 -6.29
CA TYR A 42 15.31 0.45 -5.73
C TYR A 42 15.49 0.22 -4.22
N GLY A 43 15.04 -0.92 -3.69
CA GLY A 43 15.25 -1.31 -2.28
C GLY A 43 14.77 -0.25 -1.29
N CYS A 44 15.70 0.35 -0.55
CA CYS A 44 15.40 1.42 0.41
C CYS A 44 15.39 2.85 -0.19
N ASP A 45 15.74 3.01 -1.46
CA ASP A 45 15.71 4.30 -2.17
C ASP A 45 14.36 4.54 -2.86
N GLY A 46 13.43 3.58 -2.78
CA GLY A 46 12.07 3.68 -3.34
C GLY A 46 11.69 2.46 -4.18
N GLY A 47 10.53 2.53 -4.79
CA GLY A 47 10.03 1.47 -5.65
C GLY A 47 8.57 1.67 -6.05
N TYR A 48 8.13 0.82 -6.97
CA TYR A 48 6.78 0.84 -7.52
C TYR A 48 6.04 -0.45 -7.15
N MET A 49 4.71 -0.41 -7.16
CA MET A 49 3.87 -1.55 -6.78
C MET A 49 3.89 -2.66 -7.84
N VAL A 50 3.91 -2.30 -9.13
CA VAL A 50 3.82 -3.24 -10.25
C VAL A 50 4.94 -4.29 -10.24
N PRO A 51 6.24 -3.95 -10.11
CA PRO A 51 7.30 -4.96 -10.04
C PRO A 51 7.15 -5.92 -8.86
N VAL A 52 6.49 -5.50 -7.77
CA VAL A 52 6.21 -6.37 -6.63
C VAL A 52 5.15 -7.41 -6.98
N PHE A 53 4.07 -7.02 -7.68
CA PHE A 53 3.07 -7.98 -8.16
C PHE A 53 3.67 -8.95 -9.18
N GLU A 54 4.45 -8.48 -10.13
CA GLU A 54 5.13 -9.35 -11.10
C GLU A 54 6.06 -10.38 -10.43
N TYR A 55 6.77 -9.95 -9.38
CA TYR A 55 7.59 -10.84 -8.57
C TYR A 55 6.73 -11.85 -7.79
N ALA A 56 5.62 -11.40 -7.18
CA ALA A 56 4.69 -12.26 -6.44
C ALA A 56 4.05 -13.32 -7.33
N THR A 57 3.70 -12.99 -8.58
CA THR A 57 3.14 -13.95 -9.55
C THR A 57 4.15 -15.06 -9.88
N LYS A 58 5.43 -14.70 -10.01
CA LYS A 58 6.49 -15.64 -10.46
C LYS A 58 7.07 -16.48 -9.33
N ASN A 59 7.29 -15.88 -8.16
CA ASN A 59 8.05 -16.47 -7.06
C ASN A 59 7.24 -16.63 -5.78
N GLY A 60 6.21 -15.81 -5.60
CA GLY A 60 5.51 -15.69 -4.32
C GLY A 60 6.29 -14.90 -3.27
N ILE A 61 5.56 -14.34 -2.30
CA ILE A 61 6.13 -13.56 -1.20
C ILE A 61 6.30 -14.44 0.05
N ALA A 62 7.43 -14.28 0.72
CA ALA A 62 7.73 -14.96 1.97
C ALA A 62 6.96 -14.40 3.16
N MET A 63 6.78 -15.19 4.21
CA MET A 63 6.22 -14.72 5.48
C MET A 63 7.24 -13.88 6.27
N GLU A 64 6.74 -12.87 6.98
CA GLU A 64 7.56 -12.01 7.86
C GLU A 64 8.36 -12.84 8.87
N THR A 65 7.77 -13.88 9.45
CA THR A 65 8.45 -14.78 10.40
C THR A 65 9.63 -15.56 9.81
N LYS A 66 9.72 -15.67 8.48
CA LYS A 66 10.78 -16.41 7.76
C LYS A 66 11.79 -15.47 7.12
N TYR A 67 11.39 -14.23 6.83
CA TYR A 67 12.24 -13.20 6.26
C TYR A 67 11.95 -11.86 6.97
N PRO A 68 12.46 -11.65 8.19
CA PRO A 68 12.08 -10.49 9.01
C PRO A 68 12.57 -9.16 8.44
N TYR A 69 11.82 -8.09 8.69
CA TYR A 69 12.18 -6.73 8.31
C TYR A 69 13.34 -6.17 9.12
N VAL A 70 14.39 -5.76 8.41
CA VAL A 70 15.61 -5.15 9.00
C VAL A 70 15.79 -3.68 8.63
N GLY A 71 15.01 -3.16 7.66
CA GLY A 71 15.00 -1.73 7.34
C GLY A 71 16.24 -1.24 6.61
N VAL A 72 16.97 -2.15 5.95
CA VAL A 72 18.08 -1.89 5.04
C VAL A 72 17.99 -2.88 3.90
N GLN A 73 18.41 -2.52 2.69
CA GLN A 73 18.47 -3.46 1.58
C GLN A 73 19.64 -4.43 1.80
N GLU A 74 19.36 -5.72 1.73
CA GLU A 74 20.35 -6.79 1.78
C GLU A 74 20.39 -7.56 0.45
N LYS A 75 21.31 -8.52 0.34
CA LYS A 75 21.28 -9.49 -0.74
C LYS A 75 20.03 -10.36 -0.60
N CYS A 76 19.28 -10.55 -1.69
CA CYS A 76 18.13 -11.47 -1.71
C CYS A 76 18.47 -12.85 -1.15
N LYS A 77 17.71 -13.28 -0.13
CA LYS A 77 17.81 -14.58 0.55
C LYS A 77 16.60 -15.49 0.27
N TRP A 78 15.79 -15.15 -0.73
CA TRP A 78 14.57 -15.89 -1.07
C TRP A 78 14.88 -17.34 -1.46
N GLN A 79 14.00 -18.25 -1.03
CA GLN A 79 14.04 -19.68 -1.32
C GLN A 79 12.60 -20.19 -1.56
N GLU A 80 12.46 -21.25 -2.33
CA GLU A 80 11.14 -21.78 -2.73
C GLU A 80 10.30 -22.27 -1.53
N ASP A 81 10.94 -22.80 -0.49
CA ASP A 81 10.28 -23.34 0.71
C ASP A 81 9.69 -22.27 1.65
N ILE A 82 10.09 -21.00 1.48
CA ILE A 82 9.57 -19.87 2.27
C ILE A 82 8.54 -19.04 1.51
N ALA A 83 8.29 -19.31 0.23
CA ALA A 83 7.28 -18.62 -0.57
C ALA A 83 5.87 -19.12 -0.21
N VAL A 84 4.95 -18.21 0.15
CA VAL A 84 3.64 -18.61 0.68
C VAL A 84 2.46 -17.99 -0.08
N VAL A 85 2.61 -16.76 -0.58
CA VAL A 85 1.50 -16.07 -1.27
C VAL A 85 1.93 -15.70 -2.69
N THR A 86 1.22 -16.27 -3.66
CA THR A 86 1.24 -15.89 -5.07
C THR A 86 -0.09 -15.23 -5.45
N ASP A 87 -0.08 -14.46 -6.52
CA ASP A 87 -1.28 -13.94 -7.19
C ASP A 87 -1.35 -14.46 -8.65
N ASN A 88 -2.47 -14.20 -9.33
CA ASN A 88 -2.60 -14.54 -10.75
C ASN A 88 -2.27 -13.33 -11.66
N GLY A 89 -1.51 -12.37 -11.13
CA GLY A 89 -1.25 -11.06 -11.75
C GLY A 89 -1.88 -9.91 -10.98
N PHE A 90 -1.97 -8.75 -11.64
CA PHE A 90 -2.51 -7.50 -11.08
C PHE A 90 -3.36 -6.75 -12.10
N ASN A 91 -4.13 -5.78 -11.61
CA ASN A 91 -4.77 -4.75 -12.43
C ASN A 91 -4.39 -3.37 -11.91
N GLU A 92 -4.27 -2.42 -12.84
CA GLU A 92 -4.14 -0.99 -12.55
C GLU A 92 -5.48 -0.30 -12.79
N ILE A 93 -5.73 0.75 -12.02
CA ILE A 93 -6.92 1.60 -12.14
C ILE A 93 -6.53 2.81 -12.98
N GLU A 94 -7.42 3.22 -13.88
CA GLU A 94 -7.22 4.40 -14.72
C GLU A 94 -6.84 5.62 -13.87
N PRO A 95 -5.73 6.32 -14.19
CA PRO A 95 -5.24 7.42 -13.37
C PRO A 95 -6.29 8.50 -13.11
N GLY A 96 -6.55 8.75 -11.82
CA GLY A 96 -7.47 9.78 -11.34
C GLY A 96 -8.93 9.34 -11.21
N ASP A 97 -9.27 8.10 -11.59
CA ASP A 97 -10.63 7.59 -11.46
C ASP A 97 -10.95 7.11 -10.03
N GLU A 98 -11.36 8.06 -9.18
CA GLU A 98 -11.80 7.77 -7.81
C GLU A 98 -13.03 6.83 -7.76
N LEU A 99 -13.87 6.81 -8.80
CA LEU A 99 -15.04 5.93 -8.86
C LEU A 99 -14.61 4.48 -9.14
N ALA A 100 -13.68 4.28 -10.07
CA ALA A 100 -13.08 2.97 -10.31
C ALA A 100 -12.30 2.48 -9.09
N LEU A 101 -11.55 3.35 -8.40
CA LEU A 101 -10.92 3.03 -7.11
C LEU A 101 -11.94 2.57 -6.09
N LYS A 102 -13.07 3.29 -5.95
CA LYS A 102 -14.15 2.91 -5.02
C LYS A 102 -14.70 1.52 -5.35
N HIS A 103 -14.94 1.25 -6.62
CA HIS A 103 -15.44 -0.05 -7.08
C HIS A 103 -14.43 -1.18 -6.85
N ALA A 104 -13.15 -0.94 -7.09
CA ALA A 104 -12.09 -1.91 -6.82
C ALA A 104 -12.04 -2.23 -5.32
N VAL A 105 -12.01 -1.21 -4.46
CA VAL A 105 -12.01 -1.39 -3.00
C VAL A 105 -13.22 -2.20 -2.54
N ALA A 106 -14.40 -1.93 -3.09
CA ALA A 106 -15.64 -2.62 -2.71
C ALA A 106 -15.70 -4.08 -3.16
N LYS A 107 -15.19 -4.39 -4.37
CA LYS A 107 -15.35 -5.69 -5.02
C LYS A 107 -14.15 -6.62 -4.86
N ARG A 108 -12.96 -6.05 -4.68
CA ARG A 108 -11.68 -6.76 -4.64
C ARG A 108 -10.97 -6.61 -3.28
N GLY A 109 -11.43 -5.68 -2.44
CA GLY A 109 -10.81 -5.40 -1.14
C GLY A 109 -9.68 -4.38 -1.25
N PRO A 110 -8.72 -4.37 -0.30
CA PRO A 110 -7.72 -3.31 -0.22
C PRO A 110 -6.92 -3.09 -1.51
N VAL A 111 -6.72 -1.83 -1.88
CA VAL A 111 -6.03 -1.40 -3.11
C VAL A 111 -4.80 -0.57 -2.72
N VAL A 112 -3.65 -0.88 -3.29
CA VAL A 112 -2.42 -0.10 -3.09
C VAL A 112 -2.51 1.16 -3.91
N VAL A 113 -2.14 2.30 -3.32
CA VAL A 113 -2.17 3.59 -4.00
C VAL A 113 -0.90 4.39 -3.74
N GLY A 114 -0.50 5.18 -4.73
CA GLY A 114 0.45 6.27 -4.56
C GLY A 114 -0.26 7.55 -4.08
N ILE A 115 0.35 8.25 -3.14
CA ILE A 115 -0.06 9.58 -2.69
C ILE A 115 1.16 10.50 -2.59
N CYS A 116 0.90 11.80 -2.46
CA CYS A 116 1.90 12.73 -1.94
C CYS A 116 1.85 12.77 -0.41
N GLY A 117 2.86 12.17 0.23
CA GLY A 117 3.03 12.09 1.68
C GLY A 117 4.05 13.08 2.26
N SER A 118 4.81 13.82 1.46
CA SER A 118 5.87 14.71 1.98
C SER A 118 5.40 15.99 2.67
N LYS A 119 4.13 16.40 2.49
CA LYS A 119 3.63 17.64 3.10
C LYS A 119 3.71 17.58 4.63
N ARG A 120 4.11 18.70 5.24
CA ARG A 120 4.24 18.81 6.71
C ARG A 120 2.93 18.46 7.43
N SER A 121 1.79 18.89 6.90
CA SER A 121 0.48 18.58 7.45
C SER A 121 0.14 17.09 7.43
N PHE A 122 0.52 16.37 6.37
CA PHE A 122 0.39 14.91 6.32
C PHE A 122 1.30 14.25 7.36
N ARG A 123 2.58 14.65 7.42
CA ARG A 123 3.55 14.10 8.39
C ARG A 123 3.09 14.20 9.84
N PHE A 124 2.35 15.26 10.19
CA PHE A 124 1.84 15.50 11.53
C PHE A 124 0.32 15.27 11.66
N TYR A 125 -0.31 14.59 10.71
CA TYR A 125 -1.71 14.19 10.82
C TYR A 125 -1.95 13.38 12.10
N LYS A 126 -3.11 13.60 12.74
CA LYS A 126 -3.51 12.91 13.98
C LYS A 126 -4.95 12.40 13.96
N ASP A 127 -5.91 13.19 13.48
CA ASP A 127 -7.32 12.77 13.40
C ASP A 127 -8.10 13.61 12.38
N GLY A 128 -9.36 13.23 12.14
CA GLY A 128 -10.26 13.89 11.19
C GLY A 128 -10.02 13.49 9.74
N VAL A 129 -10.67 14.17 8.79
CA VAL A 129 -10.46 13.93 7.35
C VAL A 129 -9.39 14.90 6.83
N TYR A 130 -8.24 14.34 6.46
CA TYR A 130 -7.15 15.04 5.81
C TYR A 130 -7.59 15.57 4.45
N SER A 131 -7.45 16.88 4.26
CA SER A 131 -7.82 17.60 3.05
C SER A 131 -6.90 18.80 2.90
N GLU A 132 -5.88 18.68 2.05
CA GLU A 132 -4.89 19.71 1.78
C GLU A 132 -4.77 19.88 0.27
N GLY A 133 -4.57 21.09 -0.26
CA GLY A 133 -4.46 21.30 -1.72
C GLY A 133 -3.42 20.41 -2.41
N ASN A 134 -3.54 20.29 -3.73
CA ASN A 134 -2.74 19.39 -4.56
C ASN A 134 -1.22 19.55 -4.39
N CYS A 135 -0.53 18.49 -4.79
CA CYS A 135 0.91 18.27 -4.71
C CYS A 135 1.37 17.80 -6.08
N ASP A 136 2.61 18.15 -6.43
CA ASP A 136 3.11 17.96 -7.78
C ASP A 136 3.50 16.49 -8.06
N GLU A 137 4.19 15.82 -7.12
CA GLU A 137 4.74 14.48 -7.32
C GLU A 137 4.29 13.49 -6.25
N ILE A 138 4.00 12.24 -6.68
CA ILE A 138 3.72 11.10 -5.81
C ILE A 138 5.05 10.60 -5.23
N ASP A 139 5.11 10.45 -3.92
CA ASP A 139 6.35 10.11 -3.20
C ASP A 139 6.14 9.01 -2.14
N HIS A 140 4.91 8.53 -1.96
CA HIS A 140 4.58 7.60 -0.89
C HIS A 140 3.49 6.61 -1.28
N ALA A 141 3.74 5.32 -1.02
CA ALA A 141 2.77 4.26 -1.26
C ALA A 141 2.06 3.87 0.04
N VAL A 142 0.74 3.75 -0.04
CA VAL A 142 -0.17 3.43 1.08
C VAL A 142 -1.26 2.47 0.62
N LEU A 143 -2.08 1.98 1.54
CA LEU A 143 -3.13 1.01 1.23
C LEU A 143 -4.52 1.60 1.56
N VAL A 144 -5.38 1.74 0.55
CA VAL A 144 -6.80 2.06 0.76
C VAL A 144 -7.51 0.78 1.19
N VAL A 145 -8.00 0.75 2.43
CA VAL A 145 -8.69 -0.43 3.01
C VAL A 145 -10.20 -0.29 3.05
N GLY A 146 -10.72 0.89 2.71
CA GLY A 146 -12.14 1.17 2.75
C GLY A 146 -12.44 2.62 2.42
N TYR A 147 -13.72 2.99 2.52
CA TYR A 147 -14.21 4.34 2.33
C TYR A 147 -15.49 4.56 3.12
N GLY A 148 -15.82 5.82 3.38
CA GLY A 148 -17.04 6.21 4.08
C GLY A 148 -17.49 7.60 3.71
N THR A 149 -18.51 8.06 4.42
CA THR A 149 -19.03 9.43 4.35
C THR A 149 -19.29 9.89 5.76
N ASP A 150 -18.69 11.03 6.12
CA ASP A 150 -18.93 11.71 7.38
C ASP A 150 -19.87 12.90 7.17
N ARG A 151 -20.70 13.22 8.17
CA ARG A 151 -21.68 14.31 8.06
C ARG A 151 -21.04 15.69 7.97
N SER A 152 -19.91 15.89 8.64
CA SER A 152 -19.20 17.16 8.73
C SER A 152 -18.11 17.29 7.67
N TYR A 153 -17.43 16.19 7.35
CA TYR A 153 -16.29 16.18 6.42
C TYR A 153 -16.63 15.67 5.02
N GLY A 154 -17.79 15.04 4.83
CA GLY A 154 -18.17 14.44 3.55
C GLY A 154 -17.44 13.12 3.28
N ASP A 155 -17.25 12.81 2.00
CA ASP A 155 -16.66 11.56 1.53
C ASP A 155 -15.18 11.42 1.89
N TYR A 156 -14.77 10.23 2.36
CA TYR A 156 -13.38 9.93 2.68
C TYR A 156 -12.97 8.49 2.30
N TRP A 157 -11.67 8.32 2.11
CA TRP A 157 -10.92 7.06 2.03
C TRP A 157 -10.39 6.69 3.41
N ILE A 158 -10.36 5.40 3.73
CA ILE A 158 -9.67 4.86 4.91
C ILE A 158 -8.33 4.29 4.43
N VAL A 159 -7.24 4.89 4.87
CA VAL A 159 -5.90 4.61 4.33
C VAL A 159 -4.98 4.13 5.44
N LYS A 160 -4.41 2.92 5.27
CA LYS A 160 -3.40 2.35 6.16
C LYS A 160 -2.02 2.86 5.74
N ASN A 161 -1.27 3.41 6.69
CA ASN A 161 0.10 3.86 6.48
C ASN A 161 1.12 2.84 7.05
N SER A 162 2.41 3.03 6.78
CA SER A 162 3.50 2.15 7.19
C SER A 162 4.48 2.81 8.18
N TRP A 163 4.03 3.86 8.88
CA TRP A 163 4.83 4.65 9.83
C TRP A 163 4.58 4.28 11.31
N GLY A 164 4.02 3.10 11.55
CA GLY A 164 3.67 2.63 12.89
C GLY A 164 2.35 3.20 13.40
N THR A 165 1.87 2.66 14.53
CA THR A 165 0.55 2.98 15.10
C THR A 165 0.51 4.32 15.81
N ASP A 166 1.67 4.85 16.22
CA ASP A 166 1.77 6.17 16.90
C ASP A 166 1.55 7.36 15.94
N TRP A 167 1.60 7.08 14.63
CA TRP A 167 1.31 8.06 13.58
C TRP A 167 -0.17 8.04 13.21
N GLY A 168 -0.74 9.21 12.96
CA GLY A 168 -2.14 9.35 12.56
C GLY A 168 -3.11 8.79 13.60
N LYS A 169 -4.18 8.18 13.09
CA LYS A 169 -5.20 7.50 13.88
C LYS A 169 -4.88 6.01 13.91
N ASP A 170 -4.11 5.58 14.92
CA ASP A 170 -3.66 4.18 15.07
C ASP A 170 -2.95 3.62 13.83
N GLY A 171 -2.16 4.45 13.14
CA GLY A 171 -1.47 4.10 11.88
C GLY A 171 -2.29 4.35 10.61
N TYR A 172 -3.50 4.88 10.73
CA TYR A 172 -4.38 5.22 9.61
C TYR A 172 -4.52 6.73 9.41
N VAL A 173 -4.96 7.09 8.21
CA VAL A 173 -5.44 8.44 7.87
C VAL A 173 -6.75 8.33 7.12
N TYR A 174 -7.69 9.21 7.43
CA TYR A 174 -8.87 9.41 6.58
C TYR A 174 -8.57 10.53 5.59
N MET A 175 -8.54 10.22 4.30
CA MET A 175 -8.23 11.21 3.25
C MET A 175 -9.50 11.59 2.51
N ALA A 176 -9.64 12.87 2.17
CA ALA A 176 -10.82 13.33 1.43
C ALA A 176 -10.97 12.59 0.09
N ARG A 177 -12.20 12.15 -0.19
CA ARG A 177 -12.59 11.43 -1.41
C ARG A 177 -13.56 12.28 -2.22
N ASN A 178 -13.57 12.10 -3.54
CA ASN A 178 -14.39 12.88 -4.48
C ASN A 178 -14.10 14.38 -4.40
N ARG A 179 -12.83 14.73 -4.19
CA ARG A 179 -12.36 16.12 -4.07
C ARG A 179 -11.25 16.42 -5.08
N GLY A 180 -11.44 15.95 -6.30
CA GLY A 180 -10.52 16.19 -7.41
C GLY A 180 -9.24 15.37 -7.31
N ASN A 181 -9.36 14.06 -7.01
CA ASN A 181 -8.23 13.15 -6.86
C ASN A 181 -7.20 13.68 -5.85
N MET A 182 -7.69 13.94 -4.63
CA MET A 182 -6.93 14.60 -3.59
C MET A 182 -5.62 13.86 -3.30
N CYS A 183 -4.50 14.60 -3.26
CA CYS A 183 -3.15 14.05 -3.10
C CYS A 183 -2.79 12.95 -4.11
N GLN A 184 -3.42 12.96 -5.29
CA GLN A 184 -3.23 11.99 -6.36
C GLN A 184 -3.57 10.54 -5.99
N ILE A 185 -4.44 10.33 -5.00
CA ILE A 185 -4.73 9.00 -4.44
C ILE A 185 -5.23 7.95 -5.46
N ALA A 186 -5.84 8.37 -6.56
CA ALA A 186 -6.29 7.50 -7.64
C ALA A 186 -5.37 7.54 -8.88
N SER A 187 -4.27 8.31 -8.86
CA SER A 187 -3.36 8.43 -10.02
C SER A 187 -2.47 7.20 -10.22
N MET A 188 -2.16 6.47 -9.14
CA MET A 188 -1.31 5.27 -9.17
C MET A 188 -1.91 4.21 -8.27
N ALA A 189 -2.97 3.54 -8.72
CA ALA A 189 -3.70 2.56 -7.94
C ALA A 189 -3.68 1.17 -8.58
N SER A 190 -3.36 0.14 -7.81
CA SER A 190 -3.25 -1.23 -8.30
C SER A 190 -3.58 -2.28 -7.24
N PHE A 191 -4.04 -3.45 -7.69
CA PHE A 191 -4.44 -4.55 -6.82
C PHE A 191 -4.17 -5.92 -7.46
N PRO A 192 -3.89 -6.97 -6.66
CA PRO A 192 -3.67 -8.32 -7.16
C PRO A 192 -4.98 -8.99 -7.60
N ILE A 193 -4.93 -9.94 -8.55
CA ILE A 193 -6.11 -10.63 -9.10
C ILE A 193 -6.15 -12.13 -8.91
#